data_AF-A0AA51JE73-F1
#
_entry.id   AF-A0AA51JE73-F1
#
_cell.length_a   1.000
_cell.length_b   1.000
_cell.length_c   1.000
_cell.angle_alpha   90.00
_cell.angle_beta   90.00
_cell.angle_gamma   90.00
#
_symmetry.space_group_name_H-M   'P 1'
#
loop_
_entity.id
_entity.type
_entity.pdbx_description
1 polymer ?
#
loop_
_entity_poly.entity_id
_entity_poly.type
_entity_poly.pdbx_seq_one_letter_code
_entity_poly.pdbx_strand_id
1 'polypeptide(L)'
;YYDLNVFKVISLNTQFLKIFEELEDRVIIVNITSLCAIKPMGGMAYYCSGKAAREMYFRVLSEEKKNIRVLNYAPGPVETSMIDFIIKEAVNENLKDVFMSFK
;
A
#
# COMPACT_ATOMS: atom_id res chain seq x y z
N TYR A 1 9.59 9.83 -2.98
CA TYR A 1 8.78 8.60 -2.85
C TYR A 1 7.77 8.66 -1.70
N TYR A 2 8.21 8.82 -0.44
CA TYR A 2 7.30 8.79 0.73
C TYR A 2 6.26 9.90 0.76
N ASP A 3 6.60 11.09 0.28
CA ASP A 3 5.64 12.19 0.11
C ASP A 3 4.36 11.73 -0.62
N LEU A 4 4.53 11.11 -1.80
CA LEU A 4 3.42 10.61 -2.59
C LEU A 4 2.75 9.37 -1.98
N ASN A 5 3.54 8.37 -1.59
CA ASN A 5 3.01 7.05 -1.27
C ASN A 5 2.55 6.91 0.18
N VAL A 6 2.99 7.77 1.08
CA VAL A 6 2.69 7.73 2.52
C VAL A 6 2.00 9.02 2.95
N PHE A 7 2.70 10.17 2.89
CA PHE A 7 2.19 11.40 3.49
C PHE A 7 0.92 11.90 2.81
N LYS A 8 0.89 11.98 1.48
CA LYS A 8 -0.32 12.39 0.74
C LYS A 8 -1.50 11.46 0.94
N VAL A 9 -1.25 10.16 1.15
CA VAL A 9 -2.31 9.18 1.44
C VAL A 9 -2.89 9.41 2.83
N ILE A 10 -2.04 9.66 3.82
CA ILE A 10 -2.47 10.03 5.18
C ILE A 10 -3.26 11.34 5.13
N SER A 11 -2.72 12.38 4.50
CA SER A 11 -3.38 13.69 4.38
C SER A 11 -4.75 13.59 3.70
N LEU A 12 -4.85 12.83 2.61
CA LEU A 12 -6.12 12.60 1.92
C LEU A 12 -7.16 11.96 2.84
N ASN A 13 -6.80 10.88 3.54
CA ASN A 13 -7.72 10.17 4.43
C ASN A 13 -8.12 11.04 5.64
N THR A 14 -7.18 11.81 6.19
CA THR A 14 -7.48 12.76 7.28
C THR A 14 -8.51 13.80 6.86
N GLN A 15 -8.38 14.39 5.66
CA GLN A 15 -9.36 15.38 5.20
C GLN A 15 -10.69 14.74 4.80
N PHE A 16 -10.64 13.57 4.15
CA PHE A 16 -11.84 12.81 3.80
C PHE A 16 -12.68 12.49 5.04
N LEU A 17 -12.06 11.97 6.11
CA LEU A 17 -12.77 11.62 7.34
C LEU A 17 -13.36 12.84 8.07
N LYS A 18 -12.74 14.02 7.96
CA LYS A 18 -13.32 15.27 8.49
C LYS A 18 -14.57 15.69 7.75
N ILE A 19 -14.59 15.53 6.42
CA ILE A 19 -15.73 15.92 5.58
C ILE A 19 -16.92 14.98 5.81
N PHE A 20 -16.66 13.70 6.07
CA PHE A 20 -17.69 12.66 6.20
C PHE A 20 -17.88 12.16 7.64
N GLU A 21 -17.56 12.98 8.65
CA GLU A 21 -17.65 12.60 10.07
C GLU A 21 -19.07 12.19 10.48
N GLU A 22 -20.11 12.83 9.94
CA GLU A 22 -21.51 12.48 10.22
C GLU A 22 -21.99 11.20 9.51
N LEU A 23 -21.18 10.64 8.59
CA LEU A 23 -21.52 9.48 7.76
C LEU A 23 -20.51 8.34 7.94
N GLU A 24 -19.82 8.27 9.08
CA GLU A 24 -18.77 7.29 9.36
C GLU A 24 -19.21 5.83 9.12
N ASP A 25 -20.46 5.49 9.46
CA ASP A 25 -21.04 4.14 9.26
C ASP A 25 -21.07 3.71 7.78
N ARG A 26 -21.05 4.68 6.87
CA ARG A 26 -21.03 4.47 5.41
C ARG A 26 -19.63 4.51 4.82
N VAL A 27 -18.63 4.92 5.58
CA VAL A 27 -17.26 5.05 5.11
C VAL A 27 -16.61 3.67 4.98
N ILE A 28 -16.08 3.41 3.79
CA ILE A 28 -15.22 2.26 3.50
C ILE A 28 -13.91 2.79 2.93
N ILE A 29 -12.80 2.41 3.55
CA ILE A 29 -11.45 2.75 3.11
C ILE A 29 -10.74 1.47 2.70
N VAL A 30 -10.25 1.43 1.47
CA VAL A 30 -9.45 0.32 0.95
C VAL A 30 -8.05 0.81 0.66
N ASN A 31 -7.07 0.28 1.39
CA ASN A 31 -5.67 0.47 1.12
C ASN A 31 -5.12 -0.68 0.28
N ILE A 32 -4.69 -0.36 -0.94
CA ILE A 32 -3.97 -1.32 -1.78
C ILE A 32 -2.55 -1.51 -1.24
N THR A 33 -2.36 -2.57 -0.46
CA THR A 33 -1.09 -2.97 0.13
C THR A 33 -0.36 -3.99 -0.77
N SER A 34 0.62 -4.70 -0.25
CA SER A 34 1.38 -5.73 -0.96
C SER A 34 1.97 -6.72 0.05
N LEU A 35 2.33 -7.92 -0.38
CA LEU A 35 3.18 -8.84 0.40
C LEU A 35 4.47 -8.13 0.89
N CYS A 36 4.98 -7.17 0.12
CA CYS A 36 6.14 -6.35 0.48
C CYS A 36 5.94 -5.47 1.73
N ALA A 37 4.72 -5.34 2.26
CA ALA A 37 4.45 -4.66 3.53
C ALA A 37 4.92 -5.49 4.75
N ILE A 38 4.95 -6.82 4.62
CA ILE A 38 5.25 -7.74 5.72
C ILE A 38 6.44 -8.66 5.45
N LYS A 39 6.82 -8.84 4.18
CA LYS A 39 7.97 -9.64 3.76
C LYS A 39 8.99 -8.75 3.03
N PRO A 40 10.26 -8.72 3.45
CA PRO A 40 11.28 -7.93 2.78
C PRO A 40 11.58 -8.49 1.39
N MET A 41 11.83 -7.58 0.44
CA MET A 41 12.25 -7.92 -0.91
C MET A 41 13.46 -7.06 -1.29
N GLY A 42 14.60 -7.73 -1.54
CA GLY A 42 15.87 -7.07 -1.84
C GLY A 42 15.78 -6.21 -3.10
N GLY A 43 16.20 -4.95 -3.00
CA GLY A 43 16.10 -3.96 -4.08
C GLY A 43 14.81 -3.14 -4.08
N MET A 44 13.85 -3.44 -3.20
CA MET A 44 12.56 -2.73 -3.09
C MET A 44 12.41 -1.93 -1.79
N ALA A 45 13.50 -1.45 -1.19
CA ALA A 45 13.50 -0.85 0.15
C ALA A 45 12.43 0.23 0.35
N TYR A 46 12.35 1.23 -0.55
CA TYR A 46 11.34 2.28 -0.49
C TYR A 46 9.91 1.76 -0.68
N TYR A 47 9.73 0.75 -1.53
CA TYR A 47 8.42 0.15 -1.76
C TYR A 47 7.94 -0.64 -0.55
N CYS A 48 8.79 -1.53 -0.02
CA CYS A 48 8.51 -2.31 1.19
C CYS A 48 8.18 -1.41 2.38
N SER A 49 9.05 -0.45 2.71
CA SER A 49 8.84 0.46 3.84
C SER A 49 7.59 1.32 3.65
N GLY A 50 7.33 1.81 2.43
CA GLY A 50 6.14 2.60 2.13
C GLY A 50 4.84 1.80 2.28
N LYS A 51 4.83 0.54 1.84
CA LYS A 51 3.66 -0.34 2.00
C LYS A 51 3.45 -0.74 3.47
N ALA A 52 4.53 -1.05 4.20
CA ALA A 52 4.48 -1.33 5.64
C ALA A 52 3.93 -0.14 6.44
N ALA A 53 4.41 1.08 6.15
CA ALA A 53 3.95 2.30 6.81
C ALA A 53 2.45 2.54 6.58
N ARG A 54 1.98 2.39 5.33
CA ARG A 54 0.54 2.51 5.01
C ARG A 54 -0.28 1.44 5.73
N GLU A 55 0.17 0.20 5.69
CA GLU A 55 -0.55 -0.91 6.31
C GLU A 55 -0.74 -0.69 7.82
N MET A 56 0.32 -0.27 8.51
CA MET A 56 0.23 0.06 9.94
C MET A 56 -0.69 1.27 10.17
N TYR A 57 -0.56 2.34 9.37
CA TYR A 57 -1.45 3.50 9.48
C TYR A 57 -2.93 3.12 9.40
N PHE A 58 -3.32 2.30 8.41
CA PHE A 58 -4.71 1.88 8.25
C PHE A 58 -5.16 0.89 9.34
N ARG A 59 -4.25 0.08 9.89
CA ARG A 59 -4.56 -0.76 11.07
C ARG A 59 -4.84 0.11 12.29
N VAL A 60 -4.01 1.10 12.58
CA VAL A 60 -4.25 2.05 13.68
C VAL A 60 -5.57 2.80 13.46
N LEU A 61 -5.83 3.29 12.24
CA LEU A 61 -7.08 3.95 11.91
C LEU A 61 -8.31 3.07 12.21
N SER A 62 -8.25 1.77 11.90
CA SER A 62 -9.32 0.82 12.22
C SER A 62 -9.47 0.54 13.72
N GLU A 63 -8.42 0.76 14.51
CA GLU A 63 -8.49 0.70 15.96
C GLU A 63 -9.12 1.97 16.56
N GLU A 64 -8.84 3.14 15.99
CA GLU A 64 -9.34 4.43 16.48
C GLU A 64 -10.79 4.71 16.08
N LYS A 65 -11.19 4.34 14.86
CA LYS A 65 -12.49 4.66 14.27
C LYS A 65 -13.31 3.38 14.04
N LYS A 66 -14.02 2.92 15.06
CA LYS A 66 -14.76 1.64 15.02
C LYS A 66 -15.98 1.62 14.10
N ASN A 67 -16.52 2.79 13.72
CA ASN A 67 -17.69 2.90 12.86
C ASN A 67 -17.36 2.83 11.36
N ILE A 68 -16.10 3.09 10.97
CA ILE A 68 -15.67 3.00 9.58
C ILE A 68 -15.18 1.58 9.28
N ARG A 69 -15.25 1.17 8.01
CA ARG A 69 -14.69 -0.11 7.55
C ARG A 69 -13.36 0.14 6.85
N VAL A 70 -12.30 -0.50 7.32
CA VAL A 70 -10.96 -0.39 6.72
C VAL A 70 -10.47 -1.74 6.25
N LEU A 71 -10.01 -1.82 4.99
CA LEU A 71 -9.44 -3.02 4.39
C LEU A 71 -8.04 -2.75 3.85
N ASN A 72 -7.06 -3.54 4.31
CA ASN A 72 -5.76 -3.67 3.66
C ASN A 72 -5.83 -4.82 2.66
N TYR A 73 -5.88 -4.50 1.36
CA TYR A 73 -6.00 -5.50 0.30
C TYR A 73 -4.68 -5.65 -0.47
N ALA A 74 -4.08 -6.84 -0.40
CA ALA A 74 -2.92 -7.21 -1.20
C ALA A 74 -3.42 -7.96 -2.45
N PRO A 75 -3.34 -7.36 -3.66
CA PRO A 75 -3.91 -7.96 -4.87
C PRO A 75 -3.08 -9.11 -5.45
N GLY A 76 -1.92 -9.43 -4.87
CA GLY A 76 -0.94 -10.31 -5.49
C GLY A 76 -0.18 -9.64 -6.63
N PRO A 77 0.63 -10.41 -7.39
CA PRO A 77 1.21 -9.90 -8.62
C PRO A 77 0.11 -9.68 -9.66
N VAL A 78 -0.05 -8.43 -10.10
CA VAL A 78 -1.02 -8.07 -11.13
C VAL A 78 -0.26 -7.66 -12.38
N GLU A 79 -0.56 -8.33 -13.50
CA GLU A 79 0.02 -8.03 -14.82
C GLU A 79 -0.33 -6.60 -15.26
N THR A 80 0.55 -5.67 -14.91
CA THR A 80 0.45 -4.25 -15.19
C THR A 80 1.83 -3.73 -15.60
N SER A 81 1.87 -2.50 -16.09
CA SER A 81 3.12 -1.80 -16.41
C SER A 81 4.12 -1.71 -15.24
N MET A 82 3.66 -1.87 -13.99
CA MET A 82 4.54 -1.94 -12.82
C MET A 82 5.47 -3.16 -12.89
N ILE A 83 4.98 -4.34 -13.29
CA ILE A 83 5.81 -5.55 -13.38
C ILE A 83 6.89 -5.35 -14.46
N ASP A 84 6.50 -4.85 -15.63
CA ASP A 84 7.44 -4.55 -16.72
C ASP A 84 8.51 -3.55 -16.29
N PHE A 85 8.12 -2.50 -15.59
CA PHE A 85 9.04 -1.49 -15.05
C PHE A 85 10.03 -2.11 -14.07
N ILE A 86 9.56 -2.94 -13.13
CA ILE A 86 10.44 -3.58 -12.13
C ILE A 86 11.44 -4.53 -12.80
N ILE A 87 11.00 -5.33 -13.78
CA ILE A 87 11.88 -6.25 -14.51
C ILE A 87 12.95 -5.47 -15.28
N LYS A 88 12.57 -4.34 -15.90
CA LYS A 88 13.48 -3.49 -16.67
C LYS A 88 14.50 -2.76 -15.79
N GLU A 89 14.07 -2.25 -14.65
CA GLU A 89 14.87 -1.42 -13.74
C GLU A 89 15.41 -2.22 -12.53
N ALA A 90 15.43 -3.55 -12.61
CA ALA A 90 15.83 -4.41 -11.51
C ALA A 90 17.27 -4.13 -11.08
N VAL A 91 17.47 -3.80 -9.80
CA VAL A 91 18.79 -3.50 -9.24
C VAL A 91 19.63 -4.76 -8.93
N ASN A 92 19.03 -5.94 -9.03
CA ASN A 92 19.71 -7.23 -8.88
C ASN A 92 18.97 -8.34 -9.65
N GLU A 93 19.69 -9.41 -10.00
CA GLU A 93 19.14 -10.54 -10.77
C GLU A 93 18.01 -11.25 -10.04
N ASN A 94 18.16 -11.48 -8.72
CA ASN A 94 17.13 -12.14 -7.91
C ASN A 94 15.78 -11.41 -7.96
N LEU A 95 15.76 -10.08 -7.91
CA LEU A 95 14.55 -9.28 -8.04
C LEU A 95 13.92 -9.48 -9.43
N LYS A 96 14.74 -9.45 -10.48
CA LYS A 96 14.28 -9.68 -11.85
C LYS A 96 13.64 -11.07 -11.99
N ASP A 97 14.31 -12.11 -11.50
CA ASP A 97 13.86 -13.50 -11.59
C ASP A 97 12.54 -13.72 -10.84
N VAL A 98 12.40 -13.13 -9.65
CA VAL A 98 11.16 -13.19 -8.88
C VAL A 98 10.00 -12.57 -9.66
N PHE A 99 10.18 -11.39 -10.25
CA PHE A 99 9.10 -10.74 -11.01
C PHE A 99 8.84 -11.36 -12.38
N MET A 100 9.86 -11.96 -13.01
CA MET A 100 9.68 -12.79 -14.21
C MET A 100 8.87 -14.05 -13.90
N SER A 101 8.99 -14.62 -12.69
CA SER A 101 8.22 -15.81 -12.28
C SER A 101 6.73 -15.53 -12.03
N PHE A 102 6.34 -14.25 -11.97
CA PHE A 102 4.95 -13.81 -11.81
C PHE A 102 4.24 -13.52 -13.13
N LYS A 103 4.96 -13.56 -14.25
CA LYS A 103 4.39 -13.59 -15.61
C LYS A 103 4.19 -15.04 -16.03
#